data_AF-A0A973MP30-F1
#
_entry.id   AF-A0A973MP30-F1
#
_cell.length_a   1.000
_cell.length_b   1.000
_cell.length_c   1.000
_cell.angle_alpha   90.00
_cell.angle_beta   90.00
_cell.angle_gamma   90.00
#
_symmetry.space_group_name_H-M   'P 1'
#
loop_
_entity.id
_entity.type
_entity.pdbx_description
1 polymer ?
#
loop_
_entity_poly.entity_id
_entity_poly.type
_entity_poly.pdbx_seq_one_letter_code
_entity_poly.pdbx_strand_id
1 'polypeptide(L)'
;MAPYAVDLLDGKPYAAAVWARGVIRADWWRRSTDGDVERKPFDTVTVLGDNIKVLNAPDTTDTRFARQTLLLGHRAQAALAALRVAIVGAGGTGSHVALGLAYLGFRNVIVLDDDLVETTNLNRLVTADHADIGSPKTIVTSRRMRSIDPMIEVQVFPGLTPAGEHPELHDVDLLISCVDHDGPRHRLNQIAIDTRTPLLDIATGVDDHLQPVALGGRVFLMLPGAACLTCLNELDSAEISRWAKPDHQQAVDRLHGYGTGVANPSVIYLNGLTVHAALAELCAWISGAREPARWLDIDLLGAVKSPGTQVGPRRIPGRVPGCIDCGYDK
;
A
#
# COMPACT_ATOMS: atom_id res chain seq x y z
N MET A 1 29.37 -15.14 11.91
CA MET A 1 30.16 -13.94 11.57
C MET A 1 29.74 -12.86 12.57
N ALA A 2 30.71 -12.37 13.34
CA ALA A 2 30.69 -11.18 14.21
C ALA A 2 29.62 -10.98 15.32
N PRO A 3 29.40 -11.91 16.28
CA PRO A 3 28.57 -11.64 17.47
C PRO A 3 28.93 -10.32 18.19
N TYR A 4 30.20 -9.91 18.12
CA TYR A 4 30.72 -8.64 18.64
C TYR A 4 30.06 -7.39 18.02
N ALA A 5 29.44 -7.49 16.84
CA ALA A 5 28.77 -6.37 16.21
C ALA A 5 27.50 -5.94 16.97
N VAL A 6 26.89 -6.83 17.78
CA VAL A 6 25.83 -6.43 18.71
C VAL A 6 26.34 -5.41 19.72
N ASP A 7 27.58 -5.58 20.18
CA ASP A 7 28.20 -4.67 21.16
C ASP A 7 28.56 -3.33 20.54
N LEU A 8 29.01 -3.33 19.28
CA LEU A 8 29.29 -2.11 18.52
C LEU A 8 28.03 -1.30 18.16
N LEU A 9 26.85 -1.91 18.23
CA LEU A 9 25.58 -1.30 17.88
C LEU A 9 24.69 -1.06 19.11
N ASP A 10 25.28 -0.96 20.30
CA ASP A 10 24.60 -0.70 21.56
C ASP A 10 23.43 -1.67 21.84
N GLY A 11 23.62 -2.95 21.51
CA GLY A 11 22.61 -4.00 21.72
C GLY A 11 21.51 -4.06 20.66
N LYS A 12 21.55 -3.21 19.62
CA LYS A 12 20.57 -3.24 18.54
C LYS A 12 20.70 -4.53 17.72
N PRO A 13 19.58 -5.10 17.23
CA PRO A 13 19.63 -6.21 16.29
C PRO A 13 20.43 -5.83 15.04
N TYR A 14 21.20 -6.78 14.51
CA TYR A 14 21.89 -6.59 13.23
C TYR A 14 21.78 -7.85 12.37
N ALA A 15 21.85 -7.65 11.06
CA ALA A 15 21.85 -8.71 10.07
C ALA A 15 23.16 -8.72 9.29
N ALA A 16 23.60 -9.90 8.87
CA ALA A 16 24.70 -10.03 7.92
C ALA A 16 24.28 -10.99 6.81
N ALA A 17 24.49 -10.57 5.57
CA ALA A 17 24.31 -11.39 4.39
C ALA A 17 25.65 -11.56 3.68
N VAL A 18 25.98 -12.80 3.31
CA VAL A 18 27.15 -13.14 2.52
C VAL A 18 26.69 -13.54 1.13
N TRP A 19 27.11 -12.78 0.13
CA TRP A 19 26.87 -13.11 -1.27
C TRP A 19 28.02 -13.95 -1.82
N ALA A 20 27.72 -15.17 -2.26
CA ALA A 20 28.62 -16.04 -3.01
C ALA A 20 28.04 -16.29 -4.43
N ARG A 21 28.72 -17.07 -5.28
CA ARG A 21 28.26 -17.34 -6.66
C ARG A 21 26.87 -18.00 -6.67
N GLY A 22 25.82 -17.18 -6.80
CA GLY A 22 24.42 -17.61 -6.84
C GLY A 22 23.79 -18.02 -5.49
N VAL A 23 24.46 -17.75 -4.36
CA VAL A 23 23.96 -18.12 -3.02
C VAL A 23 24.09 -16.93 -2.08
N ILE A 24 23.01 -16.64 -1.34
CA ILE A 24 23.02 -15.71 -0.22
C ILE A 24 22.91 -16.53 1.06
N ARG A 25 23.84 -16.33 2.00
CA ARG A 25 23.74 -16.85 3.37
C ARG A 25 23.50 -15.67 4.29
N ALA A 26 22.35 -15.63 4.95
CA ALA A 26 21.98 -14.52 5.81
C ALA A 26 21.47 -15.03 7.16
N ASP A 27 21.93 -14.38 8.22
CA ASP A 27 21.41 -14.55 9.58
C ASP A 27 21.26 -13.16 10.21
N TRP A 28 20.49 -13.10 11.28
CA TRP A 28 20.43 -11.93 12.15
C TRP A 28 20.76 -12.32 13.59
N TRP A 29 21.19 -11.30 14.34
CA TRP A 29 21.58 -11.41 15.73
C TRP A 29 20.87 -10.35 16.55
N ARG A 30 20.55 -10.68 17.79
CA ARG A 30 19.98 -9.76 18.78
C ARG A 30 20.42 -10.20 20.17
N ARG A 31 20.48 -9.24 21.10
CA ARG A 31 20.63 -9.54 22.52
C ARG A 31 19.30 -10.03 23.09
N SER A 32 19.29 -11.23 23.65
CA SER A 32 18.14 -11.78 24.38
C SER A 32 17.88 -10.96 25.66
N THR A 33 16.73 -11.19 26.27
CA THR A 33 16.39 -10.61 27.59
C THR A 33 17.37 -11.03 28.68
N ASP A 34 18.00 -12.20 28.52
CA ASP A 34 18.95 -12.76 29.49
C ASP A 34 20.39 -12.27 29.25
N GLY A 35 20.59 -11.38 28.27
CA GLY A 35 21.88 -10.78 27.97
C GLY A 35 22.71 -11.56 26.95
N ASP A 36 22.33 -12.77 26.57
CA ASP A 36 23.05 -13.56 25.56
C ASP A 36 22.80 -13.08 24.12
N VAL A 37 23.80 -13.17 23.25
CA VAL A 37 23.64 -12.89 21.81
C VAL A 37 23.05 -14.12 21.12
N GLU A 38 21.79 -14.01 20.70
CA GLU A 38 21.12 -15.03 19.90
C GLU A 38 21.44 -14.84 18.41
N ARG A 39 21.71 -15.95 17.71
CA ARG A 39 21.77 -16.00 16.24
C ARG A 39 20.53 -16.71 15.73
N LYS A 40 19.81 -16.11 14.79
CA LYS A 40 18.65 -16.74 14.14
C LYS A 40 18.73 -16.61 12.62
N PRO A 41 18.30 -17.65 11.88
CA PRO A 41 18.06 -17.51 10.45
C PRO A 41 16.88 -16.56 10.21
N PHE A 42 16.76 -16.07 8.99
CA PHE A 42 15.55 -15.37 8.54
C PHE A 42 14.44 -16.36 8.23
N ASP A 43 13.24 -16.11 8.76
CA ASP A 43 12.05 -16.89 8.45
C ASP A 43 11.66 -16.72 6.98
N THR A 44 11.63 -15.47 6.50
CA THR A 44 11.45 -15.11 5.09
C THR A 44 12.41 -14.00 4.69
N VAL A 45 12.71 -13.90 3.38
CA VAL A 45 13.47 -12.78 2.81
C VAL A 45 12.77 -12.29 1.55
N THR A 46 12.32 -11.04 1.58
CA THR A 46 11.71 -10.37 0.42
C THR A 46 12.79 -9.70 -0.43
N VAL A 47 12.90 -10.13 -1.69
CA VAL A 47 13.84 -9.58 -2.68
C VAL A 47 13.06 -8.79 -3.71
N LEU A 48 13.40 -7.50 -3.83
CA LEU A 48 12.76 -6.56 -4.76
C LEU A 48 13.59 -6.44 -6.05
N GLY A 49 12.92 -6.52 -7.20
CA GLY A 49 13.51 -6.31 -8.54
C GLY A 49 12.39 -6.26 -9.60
N ASP A 50 12.68 -6.72 -10.82
CA ASP A 50 11.70 -6.87 -11.91
C ASP A 50 10.47 -7.71 -11.48
N ASN A 51 10.67 -8.57 -10.48
CA ASN A 51 9.64 -9.25 -9.71
C ASN A 51 9.95 -9.20 -8.21
N ILE A 52 8.93 -9.37 -7.37
CA ILE A 52 9.10 -9.59 -5.93
C ILE A 52 9.23 -11.09 -5.66
N LYS A 53 10.26 -11.48 -4.90
CA LYS A 53 10.49 -12.89 -4.52
C LYS A 53 10.51 -12.98 -3.00
N VAL A 54 9.67 -13.85 -2.45
CA VAL A 54 9.72 -14.20 -1.02
C VAL A 54 10.44 -15.53 -0.89
N LEU A 55 11.68 -15.48 -0.43
CA LEU A 55 12.46 -16.69 -0.15
C LEU A 55 11.96 -17.31 1.15
N ASN A 56 11.94 -18.65 1.21
CA ASN A 56 11.45 -19.44 2.32
C ASN A 56 9.97 -19.22 2.68
N ALA A 57 9.16 -18.67 1.75
CA ALA A 57 7.72 -18.62 1.94
C ALA A 57 7.17 -20.06 2.15
N PRO A 58 6.40 -20.31 3.21
CA PRO A 58 5.82 -21.63 3.44
C PRO A 58 4.80 -21.96 2.35
N ASP A 59 4.84 -23.19 1.86
CA ASP A 59 3.84 -23.66 0.90
C ASP A 59 2.43 -23.56 1.49
N THR A 60 1.48 -23.18 0.65
CA THR A 60 0.06 -23.17 0.99
C THR A 60 -0.62 -24.43 0.46
N THR A 61 -1.30 -25.16 1.35
CA THR A 61 -2.10 -26.36 1.00
C THR A 61 -3.59 -26.07 0.88
N ASP A 62 -3.98 -24.80 0.87
CA ASP A 62 -5.38 -24.39 0.85
C ASP A 62 -5.98 -24.56 -0.55
N THR A 63 -6.96 -25.48 -0.66
CA THR A 63 -7.57 -25.86 -1.93
C THR A 63 -8.44 -24.76 -2.54
N ARG A 64 -8.84 -23.73 -1.78
CA ARG A 64 -9.56 -22.56 -2.31
C ARG A 64 -8.77 -21.85 -3.41
N PHE A 65 -7.44 -21.83 -3.27
CA PHE A 65 -6.54 -21.17 -4.21
C PHE A 65 -6.10 -22.08 -5.36
N ALA A 66 -6.64 -23.30 -5.50
CA ALA A 66 -6.19 -24.24 -6.54
C ALA A 66 -6.29 -23.64 -7.96
N ARG A 67 -7.37 -22.93 -8.28
CA ARG A 67 -7.53 -22.27 -9.59
C ARG A 67 -6.57 -21.09 -9.80
N GLN A 68 -6.32 -20.31 -8.75
CA GLN A 68 -5.34 -19.22 -8.78
C GLN A 68 -3.92 -19.76 -8.93
N THR A 69 -3.61 -20.85 -8.24
CA THR A 69 -2.32 -21.53 -8.28
C THR A 69 -1.97 -22.06 -9.67
N LEU A 70 -2.96 -22.50 -10.46
CA LEU A 70 -2.75 -22.88 -11.86
C LEU A 70 -2.27 -21.71 -12.74
N LEU A 71 -2.67 -20.48 -12.40
CA LEU A 71 -2.31 -19.27 -13.13
C LEU A 71 -1.03 -18.63 -12.58
N LEU A 72 -0.92 -18.48 -11.27
CA LEU A 72 0.16 -17.75 -10.59
C LEU A 72 1.37 -18.64 -10.26
N GLY A 73 1.13 -19.95 -10.12
CA GLY A 73 2.11 -20.91 -9.63
C GLY A 73 2.17 -21.00 -8.10
N HIS A 74 2.58 -22.16 -7.58
CA HIS A 74 2.65 -22.43 -6.13
C HIS A 74 3.51 -21.42 -5.36
N ARG A 75 4.66 -21.04 -5.93
CA ARG A 75 5.58 -20.08 -5.29
C ARG A 75 4.95 -18.70 -5.12
N ALA A 76 4.19 -18.24 -6.11
CA ALA A 76 3.51 -16.96 -6.03
C ALA A 76 2.40 -17.01 -4.98
N GLN A 77 1.63 -18.10 -4.93
CA GLN A 77 0.58 -18.27 -3.92
C GLN A 77 1.15 -18.33 -2.50
N ALA A 78 2.28 -19.02 -2.30
CA ALA A 78 3.01 -19.02 -1.03
C ALA A 78 3.52 -17.62 -0.67
N ALA A 79 4.06 -16.88 -1.64
CA ALA A 79 4.50 -15.50 -1.45
C ALA A 79 3.35 -14.58 -1.04
N LEU A 80 2.18 -14.64 -1.70
CA LEU A 80 0.99 -13.86 -1.33
C LEU A 80 0.61 -14.08 0.15
N ALA A 81 0.60 -15.33 0.60
CA ALA A 81 0.30 -15.66 2.00
C ALA A 81 1.36 -15.17 2.99
N ALA A 82 2.63 -15.12 2.59
CA ALA A 82 3.74 -14.71 3.43
C ALA A 82 3.93 -13.18 3.51
N LEU A 83 3.60 -12.44 2.45
CA LEU A 83 3.78 -11.00 2.37
C LEU A 83 2.96 -10.27 3.44
N ARG A 84 3.59 -9.27 4.06
CA ARG A 84 2.98 -8.34 5.02
C ARG A 84 2.64 -7.06 4.29
N VAL A 85 1.37 -6.67 4.30
CA VAL A 85 0.88 -5.54 3.51
C VAL A 85 0.08 -4.58 4.38
N ALA A 86 0.26 -3.28 4.19
CA ALA A 86 -0.54 -2.27 4.86
C ALA A 86 -1.45 -1.54 3.87
N ILE A 87 -2.75 -1.49 4.17
CA ILE A 87 -3.74 -0.66 3.49
C ILE A 87 -3.92 0.60 4.33
N VAL A 88 -3.64 1.75 3.74
CA VAL A 88 -3.89 3.06 4.36
C VAL A 88 -5.07 3.72 3.66
N GLY A 89 -6.16 3.90 4.39
CA GLY A 89 -7.48 4.25 3.87
C GLY A 89 -8.34 3.00 3.63
N ALA A 90 -9.41 2.86 4.38
CA ALA A 90 -10.43 1.81 4.31
C ALA A 90 -11.73 2.32 3.65
N GLY A 91 -11.65 3.36 2.83
CA GLY A 91 -12.76 3.95 2.07
C GLY A 91 -13.16 3.16 0.82
N GLY A 92 -13.60 3.87 -0.22
CA GLY A 92 -14.07 3.25 -1.48
C GLY A 92 -13.04 2.30 -2.10
N THR A 93 -11.85 2.80 -2.44
CA THR A 93 -10.75 1.98 -3.00
C THR A 93 -10.22 0.98 -1.98
N GLY A 94 -9.99 1.40 -0.73
CA GLY A 94 -9.47 0.57 0.35
C GLY A 94 -10.30 -0.67 0.65
N SER A 95 -11.63 -0.55 0.63
CA SER A 95 -12.54 -1.68 0.80
C SER A 95 -12.43 -2.70 -0.33
N HIS A 96 -12.30 -2.27 -1.58
CA HIS A 96 -12.05 -3.17 -2.71
C HIS A 96 -10.67 -3.85 -2.60
N VAL A 97 -9.63 -3.13 -2.18
CA VAL A 97 -8.29 -3.70 -1.96
C VAL A 97 -8.36 -4.78 -0.88
N ALA A 98 -8.97 -4.48 0.27
CA ALA A 98 -9.10 -5.43 1.38
C ALA A 98 -9.76 -6.74 0.96
N LEU A 99 -10.88 -6.68 0.22
CA LEU A 99 -11.52 -7.89 -0.32
C LEU A 99 -10.62 -8.61 -1.33
N GLY A 100 -10.01 -7.86 -2.25
CA GLY A 100 -9.11 -8.41 -3.26
C GLY A 100 -7.95 -9.18 -2.64
N LEU A 101 -7.27 -8.62 -1.65
CA LEU A 101 -6.17 -9.26 -0.94
C LEU A 101 -6.61 -10.54 -0.21
N ALA A 102 -7.76 -10.50 0.48
CA ALA A 102 -8.30 -11.69 1.16
C ALA A 102 -8.62 -12.82 0.16
N TYR A 103 -9.22 -12.49 -1.00
CA TYR A 103 -9.51 -13.48 -2.05
C TYR A 103 -8.25 -13.97 -2.77
N LEU A 104 -7.19 -13.17 -2.85
CA LEU A 104 -5.89 -13.56 -3.41
C LEU A 104 -5.06 -14.42 -2.44
N GLY A 105 -5.46 -14.49 -1.16
CA GLY A 105 -4.80 -15.32 -0.15
C GLY A 105 -3.68 -14.63 0.60
N PHE A 106 -3.68 -13.29 0.67
CA PHE A 106 -2.84 -12.57 1.64
C PHE A 106 -3.29 -12.89 3.06
N ARG A 107 -2.33 -13.08 3.98
CA ARG A 107 -2.63 -13.45 5.36
C ARG A 107 -2.14 -12.47 6.41
N ASN A 108 -1.25 -11.55 6.08
CA ASN A 108 -0.70 -10.58 7.03
C ASN A 108 -1.05 -9.18 6.57
N VAL A 109 -2.14 -8.62 7.09
CA VAL A 109 -2.67 -7.33 6.64
C VAL A 109 -2.79 -6.35 7.79
N ILE A 110 -2.31 -5.14 7.56
CA ILE A 110 -2.51 -3.98 8.42
C ILE A 110 -3.51 -3.05 7.73
N VAL A 111 -4.47 -2.50 8.48
CA VAL A 111 -5.45 -1.54 7.96
C VAL A 111 -5.48 -0.28 8.83
N LEU A 112 -5.21 0.87 8.22
CA LEU A 112 -5.23 2.19 8.87
C LEU A 112 -6.38 3.03 8.31
N ASP A 113 -7.27 3.53 9.16
CA ASP A 113 -8.32 4.50 8.83
C ASP A 113 -8.91 5.09 10.13
N ASP A 114 -9.25 6.37 10.15
CA ASP A 114 -9.83 7.07 11.32
C ASP A 114 -11.35 7.19 11.26
N ASP A 115 -11.97 6.90 10.12
CA ASP A 115 -13.38 7.20 9.91
C ASP A 115 -14.29 6.09 10.43
N LEU A 116 -15.53 6.51 10.72
CA LEU A 116 -16.66 5.64 10.95
C LEU A 116 -17.42 5.39 9.64
N VAL A 117 -18.17 4.31 9.58
CA VAL A 117 -19.09 4.04 8.47
C VAL A 117 -20.27 5.00 8.55
N GLU A 118 -20.52 5.71 7.45
CA GLU A 118 -21.70 6.57 7.28
C GLU A 118 -22.66 6.02 6.21
N THR A 119 -23.93 6.42 6.28
CA THR A 119 -24.94 6.04 5.27
C THR A 119 -24.51 6.39 3.84
N THR A 120 -23.85 7.54 3.66
CA THR A 120 -23.33 8.02 2.37
C THR A 120 -22.21 7.14 1.81
N ASN A 121 -21.57 6.30 2.64
CA ASN A 121 -20.50 5.41 2.23
C ASN A 121 -21.04 4.10 1.64
N LEU A 122 -22.27 3.71 1.98
CA LEU A 122 -22.86 2.41 1.60
C LEU A 122 -23.10 2.25 0.10
N ASN A 123 -22.97 3.33 -0.69
CA ASN A 123 -23.01 3.25 -2.16
C ASN A 123 -21.74 2.65 -2.78
N ARG A 124 -20.63 2.55 -2.03
CA ARG A 124 -19.32 2.16 -2.55
C ARG A 124 -18.40 1.40 -1.57
N LEU A 125 -18.69 1.43 -0.28
CA LEU A 125 -17.90 0.77 0.75
C LEU A 125 -18.26 -0.72 0.84
N VAL A 126 -17.60 -1.56 0.04
CA VAL A 126 -17.99 -2.97 -0.16
C VAL A 126 -17.75 -3.89 1.05
N THR A 127 -17.02 -3.40 2.05
CA THR A 127 -16.77 -4.13 3.30
C THR A 127 -17.90 -3.99 4.33
N ALA A 128 -18.78 -2.99 4.18
CA ALA A 128 -19.80 -2.63 5.15
C ALA A 128 -21.23 -2.89 4.65
N ASP A 129 -22.17 -2.99 5.58
CA ASP A 129 -23.61 -2.99 5.31
C ASP A 129 -24.36 -2.00 6.23
N HIS A 130 -25.70 -1.98 6.15
CA HIS A 130 -26.52 -1.07 6.94
C HIS A 130 -26.36 -1.24 8.46
N ALA A 131 -26.00 -2.43 8.94
CA ALA A 131 -25.82 -2.67 10.38
C ALA A 131 -24.50 -2.07 10.90
N ASP A 132 -23.60 -1.66 10.00
CA ASP A 132 -22.28 -1.17 10.35
C ASP A 132 -22.21 0.34 10.57
N ILE A 133 -23.28 1.08 10.30
CA ILE A 133 -23.31 2.54 10.46
C ILE A 133 -22.87 2.92 11.88
N GLY A 134 -21.87 3.82 11.98
CA GLY A 134 -21.25 4.24 13.24
C GLY A 134 -20.10 3.35 13.73
N SER A 135 -19.81 2.22 13.07
CA SER A 135 -18.65 1.39 13.38
C SER A 135 -17.39 1.90 12.70
N PRO A 136 -16.19 1.74 13.28
CA PRO A 136 -14.93 2.09 12.59
C PRO A 136 -14.75 1.30 11.30
N LYS A 137 -14.37 1.98 10.21
CA LYS A 137 -14.17 1.34 8.89
C LYS A 137 -13.13 0.23 8.95
N THR A 138 -12.08 0.39 9.75
CA THR A 138 -11.03 -0.63 9.97
C THR A 138 -11.58 -1.92 10.57
N ILE A 139 -12.47 -1.82 11.56
CA ILE A 139 -13.07 -2.97 12.24
C ILE A 139 -14.00 -3.74 11.29
N VAL A 140 -14.85 -3.01 10.56
CA VAL A 140 -15.77 -3.60 9.58
C VAL A 140 -14.99 -4.30 8.45
N THR A 141 -13.93 -3.67 7.97
CA THR A 141 -13.02 -4.23 6.97
C THR A 141 -12.34 -5.51 7.48
N SER A 142 -11.76 -5.47 8.68
CA SER A 142 -11.13 -6.64 9.32
C SER A 142 -12.11 -7.80 9.48
N ARG A 143 -13.33 -7.54 9.97
CA ARG A 143 -14.40 -8.55 10.09
C ARG A 143 -14.73 -9.17 8.74
N ARG A 144 -14.84 -8.36 7.68
CA ARG A 144 -15.15 -8.85 6.34
C ARG A 144 -14.02 -9.69 5.76
N MET A 145 -12.77 -9.27 5.90
CA MET A 145 -11.61 -10.05 5.47
C MET A 145 -11.53 -11.41 6.15
N ARG A 146 -11.72 -11.45 7.48
CA ARG A 146 -11.74 -12.71 8.26
C ARG A 146 -12.89 -13.65 7.87
N SER A 147 -14.01 -13.09 7.39
CA SER A 147 -15.12 -13.90 6.85
C SER A 147 -14.79 -14.57 5.52
N ILE A 148 -13.84 -14.02 4.75
CA ILE A 148 -13.37 -14.58 3.48
C ILE A 148 -12.25 -15.61 3.73
N ASP A 149 -11.29 -15.27 4.57
CA ASP A 149 -10.20 -16.16 4.97
C ASP A 149 -10.04 -16.17 6.49
N PRO A 150 -10.46 -17.24 7.21
CA PRO A 150 -10.27 -17.33 8.66
C PRO A 150 -8.81 -17.33 9.12
N MET A 151 -7.86 -17.59 8.22
CA MET A 151 -6.41 -17.60 8.50
C MET A 151 -5.77 -16.22 8.31
N ILE A 152 -6.51 -15.20 7.88
CA ILE A 152 -5.97 -13.84 7.73
C ILE A 152 -5.84 -13.16 9.08
N GLU A 153 -4.62 -12.76 9.40
CA GLU A 153 -4.31 -11.88 10.51
C GLU A 153 -4.44 -10.44 10.04
N VAL A 154 -5.47 -9.76 10.57
CA VAL A 154 -5.71 -8.35 10.30
C VAL A 154 -5.49 -7.55 11.58
N GLN A 155 -4.50 -6.67 11.55
CA GLN A 155 -4.25 -5.66 12.57
C GLN A 155 -4.84 -4.34 12.11
N VAL A 156 -5.41 -3.58 13.04
CA VAL A 156 -6.09 -2.31 12.74
C VAL A 156 -5.49 -1.21 13.58
N PHE A 157 -5.29 -0.05 12.96
CA PHE A 157 -4.72 1.13 13.60
C PHE A 157 -5.50 2.38 13.15
N PRO A 158 -5.39 3.48 13.92
CA PRO A 158 -5.82 4.81 13.46
C PRO A 158 -5.14 5.20 12.14
N GLY A 159 -5.71 6.18 11.46
CA GLY A 159 -5.17 6.78 10.24
C GLY A 159 -3.82 7.47 10.46
N LEU A 160 -3.19 7.86 9.35
CA LEU A 160 -1.93 8.59 9.40
C LEU A 160 -2.15 9.97 10.01
N THR A 161 -1.19 10.42 10.82
CA THR A 161 -1.16 11.78 11.36
C THR A 161 0.13 12.49 10.98
N PRO A 162 0.15 13.84 10.88
CA PRO A 162 1.35 14.56 10.45
C PRO A 162 2.54 14.40 11.41
N ALA A 163 2.25 14.38 12.72
CA ALA A 163 3.26 14.28 13.77
C ALA A 163 3.40 12.85 14.34
N GLY A 164 2.61 11.90 13.83
CA GLY A 164 2.59 10.53 14.33
C GLY A 164 3.79 9.71 13.89
N GLU A 165 4.26 8.88 14.82
CA GLU A 165 5.07 7.73 14.50
C GLU A 165 4.13 6.58 14.09
N HIS A 166 4.51 5.86 13.03
CA HIS A 166 3.76 4.73 12.49
C HIS A 166 4.65 3.49 12.40
N PRO A 167 5.24 3.02 13.53
CA PRO A 167 6.18 1.90 13.56
C PRO A 167 5.63 0.63 12.90
N GLU A 168 4.32 0.43 12.94
CA GLU A 168 3.60 -0.68 12.29
C GLU A 168 3.80 -0.73 10.77
N LEU A 169 4.10 0.41 10.13
CA LEU A 169 4.36 0.50 8.69
C LEU A 169 5.82 0.26 8.30
N HIS A 170 6.73 0.13 9.27
CA HIS A 170 8.15 -0.14 8.99
C HIS A 170 8.44 -1.64 8.81
N ASP A 171 7.50 -2.50 9.16
CA ASP A 171 7.64 -3.97 9.17
C ASP A 171 6.70 -4.64 8.16
N VAL A 172 6.56 -4.01 6.98
CA VAL A 172 5.72 -4.48 5.87
C VAL A 172 6.51 -4.54 4.56
N ASP A 173 6.13 -5.48 3.70
CA ASP A 173 6.73 -5.71 2.40
C ASP A 173 6.11 -4.83 1.29
N LEU A 174 4.90 -4.32 1.50
CA LEU A 174 4.19 -3.47 0.56
C LEU A 174 3.24 -2.52 1.29
N LEU A 175 3.33 -1.24 0.96
CA LEU A 175 2.38 -0.22 1.36
C LEU A 175 1.36 -0.02 0.23
N ILE A 176 0.08 0.11 0.57
CA ILE A 176 -0.99 0.39 -0.38
C ILE A 176 -1.73 1.65 0.06
N SER A 177 -1.57 2.71 -0.72
CA SER A 177 -2.25 3.99 -0.49
C SER A 177 -3.62 3.97 -1.14
N CYS A 178 -4.66 4.10 -0.32
CA CYS A 178 -6.06 4.22 -0.70
C CYS A 178 -6.71 5.45 -0.05
N VAL A 179 -5.90 6.41 0.39
CA VAL A 179 -6.36 7.68 0.94
C VAL A 179 -6.88 8.56 -0.18
N ASP A 180 -7.71 9.54 0.17
CA ASP A 180 -8.32 10.51 -0.75
C ASP A 180 -7.68 11.90 -0.67
N HIS A 181 -6.82 12.14 0.32
CA HIS A 181 -6.14 13.41 0.57
C HIS A 181 -4.62 13.32 0.32
N ASP A 182 -4.02 14.40 -0.15
CA ASP A 182 -2.59 14.46 -0.49
C ASP A 182 -1.66 14.54 0.73
N GLY A 183 -2.15 15.04 1.87
CA GLY A 183 -1.42 15.03 3.14
C GLY A 183 -0.97 13.63 3.59
N PRO A 184 -1.90 12.72 3.90
CA PRO A 184 -1.55 11.34 4.28
C PRO A 184 -0.88 10.57 3.13
N ARG A 185 -1.19 10.88 1.85
CA ARG A 185 -0.51 10.28 0.69
C ARG A 185 0.97 10.65 0.66
N HIS A 186 1.30 11.92 0.91
CA HIS A 186 2.68 12.40 1.02
C HIS A 186 3.41 11.76 2.21
N ARG A 187 2.76 11.67 3.37
CA ARG A 187 3.34 10.99 4.55
C ARG A 187 3.69 9.54 4.25
N LEU A 188 2.79 8.82 3.57
CA LEU A 188 3.02 7.43 3.19
C LEU A 188 4.13 7.29 2.14
N ASN A 189 4.22 8.23 1.19
CA ASN A 189 5.34 8.32 0.24
C ASN A 189 6.68 8.50 0.95
N GLN A 190 6.75 9.32 2.00
CA GLN A 190 7.96 9.49 2.81
C GLN A 190 8.32 8.21 3.57
N ILE A 191 7.35 7.58 4.24
CA ILE A 191 7.58 6.30 4.94
C ILE A 191 8.14 5.25 3.96
N ALA A 192 7.53 5.11 2.78
CA ALA A 192 7.99 4.17 1.75
C ALA A 192 9.43 4.44 1.28
N ILE A 193 9.84 5.71 1.18
CA ILE A 193 11.22 6.09 0.87
C ILE A 193 12.17 5.71 2.01
N ASP A 194 11.81 6.09 3.24
CA ASP A 194 12.64 5.91 4.44
C ASP A 194 12.86 4.43 4.76
N THR A 195 11.83 3.61 4.59
CA THR A 195 11.88 2.16 4.85
C THR A 195 12.34 1.35 3.65
N ARG A 196 12.46 1.99 2.47
CA ARG A 196 12.66 1.31 1.19
C ARG A 196 11.59 0.24 0.93
N THR A 197 10.36 0.51 1.33
CA THR A 197 9.20 -0.36 1.07
C THR A 197 8.50 0.11 -0.21
N PRO A 198 8.17 -0.80 -1.15
CA PRO A 198 7.32 -0.47 -2.28
C PRO A 198 5.99 0.16 -1.86
N LEU A 199 5.52 1.14 -2.64
CA LEU A 199 4.23 1.78 -2.43
C LEU A 199 3.35 1.59 -3.67
N LEU A 200 2.17 1.01 -3.51
CA LEU A 200 1.12 0.97 -4.53
C LEU A 200 0.09 2.05 -4.21
N ASP A 201 0.17 3.20 -4.87
CA ASP A 201 -0.82 4.28 -4.77
C ASP A 201 -1.96 4.06 -5.75
N ILE A 202 -3.18 4.11 -5.23
CA ILE A 202 -4.42 3.93 -5.97
C ILE A 202 -5.28 5.16 -5.70
N ALA A 203 -5.54 5.93 -6.75
CA ALA A 203 -6.38 7.11 -6.67
C ALA A 203 -7.46 7.09 -7.75
N THR A 204 -8.63 7.61 -7.40
CA THR A 204 -9.78 7.76 -8.29
C THR A 204 -10.28 9.19 -8.18
N GLY A 205 -10.64 9.80 -9.30
CA GLY A 205 -11.10 11.18 -9.36
C GLY A 205 -12.34 11.31 -10.23
N VAL A 206 -13.24 12.18 -9.79
CA VAL A 206 -14.41 12.61 -10.55
C VAL A 206 -14.46 14.13 -10.49
N ASP A 207 -14.48 14.77 -11.65
CA ASP A 207 -14.67 16.21 -11.79
C ASP A 207 -15.99 16.45 -12.52
N ASP A 208 -17.02 16.76 -11.74
CA ASP A 208 -18.38 17.03 -12.21
C ASP A 208 -18.60 18.46 -12.72
N HIS A 209 -17.57 19.32 -12.61
CA HIS A 209 -17.59 20.68 -13.16
C HIS A 209 -17.21 20.70 -14.65
N LEU A 210 -16.56 19.64 -15.15
CA LEU A 210 -16.25 19.48 -16.56
C LEU A 210 -17.44 18.91 -17.34
N GLN A 211 -17.53 19.28 -18.63
CA GLN A 211 -18.50 18.72 -19.57
C GLN A 211 -17.78 18.21 -20.83
N PRO A 212 -17.71 16.88 -21.05
CA PRO A 212 -18.28 15.82 -20.21
C PRO A 212 -17.57 15.68 -18.84
N VAL A 213 -18.29 15.17 -17.84
CA VAL A 213 -17.78 14.90 -16.47
C VAL A 213 -16.52 14.07 -16.54
N ALA A 214 -15.39 14.56 -16.03
CA ALA A 214 -14.17 13.78 -16.04
C ALA A 214 -14.20 12.68 -14.99
N LEU A 215 -13.93 11.45 -15.44
CA LEU A 215 -13.99 10.26 -14.62
C LEU A 215 -12.78 9.39 -14.91
N GLY A 216 -11.99 9.12 -13.89
CA GLY A 216 -10.80 8.30 -14.08
C GLY A 216 -10.11 7.90 -12.79
N GLY A 217 -9.01 7.20 -12.93
CA GLY A 217 -8.15 6.81 -11.83
C GLY A 217 -6.73 6.62 -12.28
N ARG A 218 -5.83 6.52 -11.30
CA ARG A 218 -4.43 6.20 -11.52
C ARG A 218 -4.01 5.09 -10.57
N VAL A 219 -3.12 4.25 -11.06
CA VAL A 219 -2.35 3.33 -10.24
C VAL A 219 -0.90 3.67 -10.42
N PHE A 220 -0.19 3.91 -9.33
CA PHE A 220 1.23 4.15 -9.33
C PHE A 220 1.92 3.18 -8.38
N LEU A 221 2.79 2.33 -8.94
CA LEU A 221 3.70 1.54 -8.14
C LEU A 221 4.99 2.35 -7.99
N MET A 222 5.47 2.55 -6.77
CA MET A 222 6.79 3.11 -6.44
C MET A 222 7.69 1.96 -5.99
N LEU A 223 8.83 1.75 -6.66
CA LEU A 223 9.89 0.88 -6.16
C LEU A 223 10.98 1.72 -5.48
N PRO A 224 11.72 1.13 -4.53
CA PRO A 224 12.88 1.76 -3.92
C PRO A 224 13.87 2.28 -4.98
N GLY A 225 14.31 3.52 -4.82
CA GLY A 225 15.24 4.19 -5.75
C GLY A 225 14.62 4.73 -7.04
N ALA A 226 13.34 4.45 -7.33
CA ALA A 226 12.64 5.03 -8.47
C ALA A 226 12.13 6.47 -8.19
N ALA A 227 11.49 7.10 -9.18
CA ALA A 227 10.77 8.35 -8.97
C ALA A 227 9.67 8.14 -7.93
N CYS A 228 9.50 9.10 -7.01
CA CYS A 228 8.42 9.14 -6.03
C CYS A 228 7.25 10.04 -6.50
N LEU A 229 6.16 10.12 -5.75
CA LEU A 229 5.01 10.96 -6.11
C LEU A 229 5.39 12.45 -6.29
N THR A 230 6.32 12.94 -5.48
CA THR A 230 6.86 14.31 -5.57
C THR A 230 7.71 14.52 -6.82
N CYS A 231 8.47 13.51 -7.27
CA CYS A 231 9.18 13.57 -8.56
C CYS A 231 8.22 13.70 -9.74
N LEU A 232 7.02 13.13 -9.61
CA LEU A 232 6.01 13.10 -10.66
C LEU A 232 5.08 14.32 -10.64
N ASN A 233 5.19 15.19 -9.62
CA ASN A 233 4.32 16.35 -9.42
C ASN A 233 2.84 15.95 -9.27
N GLU A 234 2.58 14.88 -8.52
CA GLU A 234 1.25 14.27 -8.34
C GLU A 234 0.63 14.57 -6.96
N LEU A 235 1.20 15.53 -6.23
CA LEU A 235 0.80 15.94 -4.88
C LEU A 235 0.55 17.46 -4.79
N ASP A 236 -0.58 17.87 -4.23
CA ASP A 236 -0.89 19.26 -3.91
C ASP A 236 -0.17 19.71 -2.62
N SER A 237 0.93 20.43 -2.80
CA SER A 237 1.71 21.05 -1.71
C SER A 237 0.87 21.93 -0.77
N ALA A 238 -0.18 22.59 -1.26
CA ALA A 238 -1.03 23.44 -0.44
C ALA A 238 -1.94 22.59 0.47
N GLU A 239 -2.42 21.45 -0.02
CA GLU A 239 -3.17 20.49 0.78
C GLU A 239 -2.31 19.84 1.85
N ILE A 240 -1.10 19.39 1.48
CA ILE A 240 -0.10 18.85 2.42
C ILE A 240 0.19 19.86 3.53
N SER A 241 0.43 21.12 3.17
CA SER A 241 0.73 22.19 4.13
C SER A 241 -0.44 22.46 5.09
N ARG A 242 -1.69 22.34 4.62
CA ARG A 242 -2.87 22.47 5.48
C ARG A 242 -2.98 21.28 6.43
N TRP A 243 -2.81 20.05 5.93
CA TRP A 243 -2.87 18.84 6.73
C TRP A 243 -1.77 18.79 7.80
N ALA A 244 -0.59 19.37 7.55
CA ALA A 244 0.51 19.42 8.51
C ALA A 244 0.32 20.42 9.68
N LYS A 245 -0.69 21.30 9.62
CA LYS A 245 -0.95 22.27 10.69
C LYS A 245 -1.48 21.58 11.96
N PRO A 246 -1.30 22.14 13.16
CA PRO A 246 -1.96 21.65 14.35
C PRO A 246 -3.50 21.66 14.22
N ASP A 247 -4.18 20.74 14.91
CA ASP A 247 -5.65 20.55 14.80
C ASP A 247 -6.47 21.82 14.98
N HIS A 248 -6.09 22.67 15.94
CA HIS A 248 -6.78 23.94 16.19
C HIS A 248 -6.71 24.88 14.99
N GLN A 249 -5.61 24.87 14.25
CA GLN A 249 -5.40 25.71 13.07
C GLN A 249 -6.09 25.11 11.84
N GLN A 250 -6.10 23.79 11.69
CA GLN A 250 -6.91 23.11 10.67
C GLN A 250 -8.41 23.40 10.86
N ALA A 251 -8.89 23.43 12.11
CA ALA A 251 -10.27 23.79 12.42
C ALA A 251 -10.59 25.23 11.99
N VAL A 252 -9.68 26.17 12.21
CA VAL A 252 -9.81 27.57 11.77
C VAL A 252 -9.80 27.67 10.24
N ASP A 253 -8.90 26.97 9.54
CA ASP A 253 -8.87 26.94 8.07
C ASP A 253 -10.21 26.47 7.49
N ARG A 254 -10.79 25.40 8.06
CA ARG A 254 -12.11 24.88 7.67
C ARG A 254 -13.23 25.89 7.88
N LEU A 255 -13.23 26.61 9.00
CA LEU A 255 -14.19 27.70 9.27
C LEU A 255 -14.09 28.85 8.27
N HIS A 256 -12.88 29.11 7.75
CA HIS A 256 -12.63 30.12 6.72
C HIS A 256 -12.88 29.61 5.29
N GLY A 257 -13.38 28.38 5.12
CA GLY A 257 -13.68 27.81 3.81
C GLY A 257 -12.44 27.37 3.04
N TYR A 258 -11.30 27.16 3.71
CA TYR A 258 -10.13 26.51 3.12
C TYR A 258 -10.18 25.01 3.38
N GLY A 259 -10.01 24.19 2.33
CA GLY A 259 -10.13 22.74 2.44
C GLY A 259 -11.56 22.30 2.75
N THR A 260 -12.53 22.84 2.02
CA THR A 260 -13.99 22.68 2.24
C THR A 260 -14.50 21.25 2.27
N GLY A 261 -13.66 20.24 2.03
CA GLY A 261 -14.04 18.83 2.13
C GLY A 261 -15.26 18.52 1.28
N VAL A 262 -15.42 19.21 0.14
CA VAL A 262 -16.49 18.87 -0.81
C VAL A 262 -16.24 17.43 -1.18
N ALA A 263 -17.18 16.56 -0.79
CA ALA A 263 -17.08 15.15 -1.06
C ALA A 263 -17.01 14.98 -2.58
N ASN A 264 -15.82 14.66 -3.08
CA ASN A 264 -15.66 14.34 -4.50
C ASN A 264 -16.61 13.19 -4.82
N PRO A 265 -17.36 13.28 -5.94
CA PRO A 265 -18.20 12.18 -6.34
C PRO A 265 -17.38 10.89 -6.40
N SER A 266 -17.93 9.79 -5.91
CA SER A 266 -17.24 8.51 -5.94
C SER A 266 -18.25 7.39 -6.19
N VAL A 267 -17.90 6.52 -7.13
CA VAL A 267 -18.78 5.48 -7.67
C VAL A 267 -18.09 4.13 -7.60
N ILE A 268 -18.86 3.11 -7.22
CA ILE A 268 -18.36 1.76 -6.95
C ILE A 268 -17.60 1.14 -8.13
N TYR A 269 -18.08 1.34 -9.37
CA TYR A 269 -17.49 0.70 -10.54
C TYR A 269 -16.11 1.28 -10.90
N LEU A 270 -15.89 2.59 -10.70
CA LEU A 270 -14.58 3.20 -10.89
C LEU A 270 -13.59 2.68 -9.85
N ASN A 271 -13.98 2.68 -8.57
CA ASN A 271 -13.15 2.15 -7.49
C ASN A 271 -12.75 0.69 -7.76
N GLY A 272 -13.73 -0.15 -8.10
CA GLY A 272 -13.48 -1.55 -8.45
C GLY A 272 -12.55 -1.70 -9.65
N LEU A 273 -12.80 -0.97 -10.74
CA LEU A 273 -11.96 -1.06 -11.95
C LEU A 273 -10.50 -0.67 -11.66
N THR A 274 -10.28 0.47 -11.01
CA THR A 274 -8.92 0.96 -10.69
C THR A 274 -8.20 0.00 -9.75
N VAL A 275 -8.88 -0.51 -8.72
CA VAL A 275 -8.28 -1.47 -7.78
C VAL A 275 -7.98 -2.81 -8.45
N HIS A 276 -8.88 -3.34 -9.28
CA HIS A 276 -8.62 -4.62 -9.95
C HIS A 276 -7.52 -4.51 -11.01
N ALA A 277 -7.36 -3.35 -11.66
CA ALA A 277 -6.20 -3.07 -12.50
C ALA A 277 -4.90 -3.07 -11.67
N ALA A 278 -4.90 -2.43 -10.49
CA ALA A 278 -3.75 -2.43 -9.58
C ALA A 278 -3.37 -3.84 -9.10
N LEU A 279 -4.37 -4.65 -8.70
CA LEU A 279 -4.16 -6.03 -8.26
C LEU A 279 -3.65 -6.92 -9.40
N ALA A 280 -4.03 -6.65 -10.64
CA ALA A 280 -3.49 -7.37 -11.80
C ALA A 280 -1.98 -7.10 -11.99
N GLU A 281 -1.54 -5.85 -11.87
CA GLU A 281 -0.11 -5.50 -11.89
C GLU A 281 0.65 -6.11 -10.72
N LEU A 282 0.06 -6.06 -9.51
CA LEU A 282 0.65 -6.66 -8.32
C LEU A 282 0.82 -8.18 -8.47
N CYS A 283 -0.20 -8.89 -8.97
CA CYS A 283 -0.12 -10.32 -9.21
C CYS A 283 0.91 -10.67 -10.29
N ALA A 284 0.98 -9.89 -11.37
CA ALA A 284 1.99 -10.08 -12.41
C ALA A 284 3.41 -9.93 -11.85
N TRP A 285 3.60 -8.95 -10.97
CA TRP A 285 4.88 -8.70 -10.29
C TRP A 285 5.24 -9.80 -9.29
N ILE A 286 4.30 -10.29 -8.50
CA ILE A 286 4.52 -11.36 -7.51
C ILE A 286 4.76 -12.71 -8.20
N SER A 287 4.01 -13.01 -9.26
CA SER A 287 4.17 -14.26 -9.99
C SER A 287 5.41 -14.28 -10.88
N GLY A 288 5.97 -13.11 -11.20
CA GLY A 288 7.02 -12.96 -12.19
C GLY A 288 6.56 -13.26 -13.62
N ALA A 289 5.25 -13.17 -13.90
CA ALA A 289 4.72 -13.40 -15.25
C ALA A 289 5.20 -12.32 -16.23
N ARG A 290 5.32 -11.08 -15.76
CA ARG A 290 5.91 -9.94 -16.47
C ARG A 290 6.26 -8.82 -15.48
N GLU A 291 7.04 -7.86 -15.95
CA GLU A 291 7.24 -6.61 -15.22
C GLU A 291 5.88 -5.86 -15.08
N PRO A 292 5.59 -5.29 -13.89
CA PRO A 292 4.40 -4.48 -13.71
C PRO A 292 4.54 -3.13 -14.39
N ALA A 293 3.42 -2.62 -14.92
CA ALA A 293 3.33 -1.23 -15.27
C ALA A 293 3.54 -0.39 -14.00
N ARG A 294 4.55 0.49 -14.05
CA ARG A 294 4.84 1.41 -12.93
C ARG A 294 3.74 2.45 -12.76
N TRP A 295 3.01 2.75 -13.84
CA TRP A 295 1.87 3.66 -13.88
C TRP A 295 0.79 3.11 -14.80
N LEU A 296 -0.47 3.14 -14.36
CA LEU A 296 -1.65 2.92 -15.19
C LEU A 296 -2.59 4.11 -15.10
N ASP A 297 -3.04 4.58 -16.27
CA ASP A 297 -4.16 5.51 -16.39
C ASP A 297 -5.44 4.71 -16.64
N ILE A 298 -6.48 5.00 -15.85
CA ILE A 298 -7.84 4.50 -16.02
C ILE A 298 -8.67 5.68 -16.50
N ASP A 299 -9.01 5.67 -17.78
CA ASP A 299 -9.81 6.71 -18.43
C ASP A 299 -11.20 6.15 -18.76
N LEU A 300 -12.23 6.70 -18.12
CA LEU A 300 -13.62 6.32 -18.36
C LEU A 300 -14.37 7.28 -19.27
N LEU A 301 -13.78 8.43 -19.58
CA LEU A 301 -14.27 9.32 -20.63
C LEU A 301 -13.94 8.78 -22.02
N GLY A 302 -12.80 8.09 -22.12
CA GLY A 302 -12.11 7.81 -23.36
C GLY A 302 -11.46 9.09 -23.87
N ALA A 303 -10.15 9.08 -24.10
CA ALA A 303 -9.49 10.15 -24.83
C ALA A 303 -10.32 10.43 -26.09
N VAL A 304 -10.57 11.71 -26.42
CA VAL A 304 -11.48 12.17 -27.50
C VAL A 304 -11.29 11.41 -28.84
N LYS A 305 -10.13 10.77 -29.03
CA LYS A 305 -9.76 9.94 -30.19
C LYS A 305 -10.32 8.50 -30.19
N SER A 306 -10.79 7.93 -29.08
CA SER A 306 -11.32 6.56 -29.03
C SER A 306 -12.34 6.38 -27.89
N PRO A 307 -13.63 6.12 -28.20
CA PRO A 307 -14.67 5.98 -27.19
C PRO A 307 -14.49 4.70 -26.35
N GLY A 308 -14.92 4.75 -25.09
CA GLY A 308 -14.95 3.60 -24.17
C GLY A 308 -13.90 3.65 -23.05
N THR A 309 -14.02 2.72 -22.10
CA THR A 309 -13.07 2.56 -20.99
C THR A 309 -11.69 2.17 -21.49
N GLN A 310 -10.67 2.93 -21.09
CA GLN A 310 -9.28 2.64 -21.40
C GLN A 310 -8.51 2.41 -20.10
N VAL A 311 -7.72 1.35 -20.07
CA VAL A 311 -6.74 1.08 -19.02
C VAL A 311 -5.41 0.88 -19.72
N GLY A 312 -4.48 1.78 -19.51
CA GLY A 312 -3.25 1.81 -20.28
C GLY A 312 -2.04 2.27 -19.46
N PRO A 313 -0.86 1.71 -19.72
CA PRO A 313 0.35 2.17 -19.07
C PRO A 313 0.79 3.52 -19.61
N ARG A 314 1.34 4.35 -18.72
CA ARG A 314 2.03 5.60 -19.07
C ARG A 314 3.50 5.50 -18.72
N ARG A 315 4.36 6.02 -19.60
CA ARG A 315 5.79 6.14 -19.30
C ARG A 315 5.98 7.26 -18.29
N ILE A 316 6.63 6.94 -17.17
CA ILE A 316 7.00 7.91 -16.14
C ILE A 316 8.48 8.32 -16.29
N PRO A 317 8.82 9.57 -15.97
CA PRO A 317 10.22 9.99 -15.88
C PRO A 317 10.95 9.27 -14.72
N GLY A 318 12.27 9.30 -14.77
CA GLY A 318 13.11 8.81 -13.69
C GLY A 318 13.10 9.74 -12.48
N ARG A 319 13.80 9.33 -11.42
CA ARG A 319 13.98 10.12 -10.19
C ARG A 319 14.57 11.50 -10.51
N VAL A 320 13.99 12.55 -9.93
CA VAL A 320 14.44 13.94 -10.12
C VAL A 320 15.62 14.23 -9.18
N PRO A 321 16.79 14.67 -9.69
CA PRO A 321 17.90 15.09 -8.85
C PRO A 321 17.50 16.25 -7.92
N GLY A 322 17.79 16.11 -6.62
CA GLY A 322 17.42 17.13 -5.64
C GLY A 322 15.95 17.18 -5.25
N CYS A 323 15.15 16.13 -5.57
CA CYS A 323 13.80 15.99 -5.04
C CYS A 323 13.79 16.14 -3.51
N ILE A 324 12.83 16.91 -2.97
CA ILE A 324 12.78 17.18 -1.53
C ILE A 324 12.51 15.93 -0.68
N ASP A 325 11.85 14.90 -1.22
CA ASP A 325 11.59 13.67 -0.44
C ASP A 325 12.65 12.61 -0.72
N CYS A 326 12.81 12.20 -1.99
CA CYS A 326 13.72 11.11 -2.31
C CYS A 326 15.11 11.58 -2.69
N GLY A 327 15.45 12.88 -2.68
CA GLY A 327 16.72 13.41 -3.21
C GLY A 327 17.94 13.28 -2.30
N TYR A 328 17.77 12.76 -1.08
CA TYR A 328 18.83 12.68 -0.06
C TYR A 328 19.82 11.52 -0.24
N ASP A 329 19.62 10.61 -1.20
CA ASP A 329 20.68 9.63 -1.55
C ASP A 329 21.85 10.36 -2.24
N LYS A 330 22.77 10.92 -1.46
CA LYS A 330 24.14 11.23 -1.84
C LYS A 330 25.09 10.39 -1.01
#